data_AF-A0AAD4BC74-F1
#
_entry.id   AF-A0AAD4BC74-F1
#
_cell.length_a   1.000
_cell.length_b   1.000
_cell.length_c   1.000
_cell.angle_alpha   90.00
_cell.angle_beta   90.00
_cell.angle_gamma   90.00
#
_symmetry.space_group_name_H-M   'P 1'
#
loop_
_entity.id
_entity.type
_entity.pdbx_description
1 polymer ?
#
loop_
_entity_poly.entity_id
_entity_poly.type
_entity_poly.pdbx_seq_one_letter_code
_entity_poly.pdbx_strand_id
1 'polypeptide(L)'
;LGEFTVPSLTKFSPSSHITPSHVSRKKDHKGLDVVALHLPRTKCSAVGEDMQCAPIVHLTNLVAWLDNHFCVNTLDPNDHLFAWKHHKGLCSTFCFLQRPLMKTEVTNQIKDITSQFNLPDLKGHSLRIGGTLHYLLQGTPFDVVKTMGRWSGESFTLYLRRHVLILAPYLHERTDMAAEQLTRSIMLPVH
;
A
#
# COMPACT_ATOMS: atom_id res chain seq x y z
N LEU A 1 -2.82 -0.17 -6.18
CA LEU A 1 -3.66 0.97 -6.63
C LEU A 1 -5.04 0.46 -6.99
N GLY A 2 -5.16 -0.50 -7.91
CA GLY A 2 -6.47 -1.02 -8.31
C GLY A 2 -7.28 -1.64 -7.17
N GLU A 3 -6.60 -2.22 -6.17
CA GLU A 3 -7.20 -2.87 -5.00
C GLU A 3 -7.74 -1.88 -3.95
N PHE A 4 -7.30 -0.62 -4.01
CA PHE A 4 -7.64 0.45 -3.06
C PHE A 4 -8.46 1.57 -3.71
N THR A 5 -8.97 1.32 -4.92
CA THR A 5 -9.76 2.29 -5.68
C THR A 5 -10.92 1.60 -6.36
N VAL A 6 -12.00 2.34 -6.61
CA VAL A 6 -13.13 1.87 -7.41
C VAL A 6 -13.00 2.32 -8.87
N PRO A 7 -13.53 1.57 -9.85
CA PRO A 7 -13.51 1.98 -11.25
C PRO A 7 -14.50 3.12 -11.55
N SER A 8 -15.60 3.21 -10.79
CA SER A 8 -16.55 4.33 -10.83
C SER A 8 -17.35 4.41 -9.52
N LEU A 9 -18.03 5.54 -9.31
CA LEU A 9 -18.84 5.79 -8.10
C LEU A 9 -19.92 4.74 -7.86
N THR A 10 -20.50 4.16 -8.92
CA THR A 10 -21.59 3.18 -8.83
C THR A 10 -21.11 1.74 -8.69
N LYS A 11 -19.79 1.52 -8.68
CA LYS A 11 -19.20 0.17 -8.65
C LYS A 11 -18.60 -0.19 -7.29
N PHE A 12 -18.71 0.69 -6.31
CA PHE A 12 -18.34 0.35 -4.94
C PHE A 12 -19.21 -0.80 -4.41
N SER A 13 -18.57 -1.74 -3.72
CA SER A 13 -19.23 -2.84 -3.03
C SER A 13 -18.34 -3.30 -1.88
N PRO A 14 -18.83 -3.33 -0.63
CA PRO A 14 -18.04 -3.77 0.54
C PRO A 14 -17.51 -5.20 0.46
N SER A 15 -18.15 -6.07 -0.33
CA SER A 15 -17.70 -7.46 -0.52
C SER A 15 -16.54 -7.60 -1.51
N SER A 16 -16.25 -6.57 -2.30
CA SER A 16 -15.23 -6.59 -3.34
C SER A 16 -14.16 -5.51 -3.18
N HIS A 17 -14.38 -4.54 -2.31
CA HIS A 17 -13.51 -3.39 -2.09
C HIS A 17 -13.24 -3.21 -0.61
N ILE A 18 -12.04 -2.75 -0.29
CA ILE A 18 -11.61 -2.53 1.08
C ILE A 18 -12.44 -1.44 1.77
N THR A 19 -12.72 -1.65 3.05
CA THR A 19 -13.51 -0.78 3.93
C THR A 19 -12.78 -0.61 5.28
N PRO A 20 -13.21 0.31 6.15
CA PRO A 20 -12.64 0.43 7.49
C PRO A 20 -12.71 -0.86 8.32
N SER A 21 -13.77 -1.68 8.17
CA SER A 21 -13.89 -2.96 8.87
C SER A 21 -12.82 -4.00 8.49
N HIS A 22 -12.15 -3.80 7.35
CA HIS A 22 -11.04 -4.65 6.90
C HIS A 22 -9.67 -4.18 7.42
N VAL A 23 -9.62 -3.11 8.21
CA VAL A 23 -8.40 -2.60 8.84
C VAL A 23 -8.31 -3.12 10.27
N SER A 24 -7.18 -3.72 10.61
CA SER A 24 -6.90 -4.20 11.97
C SER A 24 -5.54 -3.72 12.43
N ARG A 25 -5.42 -3.40 13.72
CA ARG A 25 -4.14 -3.12 14.36
C ARG A 25 -3.68 -4.36 15.11
N LYS A 26 -2.43 -4.74 14.87
CA LYS A 26 -1.76 -5.90 15.46
C LYS A 26 -0.44 -5.44 16.06
N LYS A 27 0.16 -6.32 16.86
CA LYS A 27 1.54 -6.17 17.32
C LYS A 27 2.38 -7.29 16.74
N ASP A 28 3.62 -6.96 16.35
CA ASP A 28 4.59 -7.98 15.98
C ASP A 28 5.13 -8.72 17.22
N HIS A 29 6.03 -9.68 17.00
CA HIS A 29 6.65 -10.45 18.08
C HIS A 29 7.54 -9.63 19.03
N LYS A 30 7.85 -8.37 18.68
CA LYS A 30 8.58 -7.40 19.50
C LYS A 30 7.65 -6.37 20.16
N GLY A 31 6.34 -6.50 19.99
CA GLY A 31 5.34 -5.58 20.52
C GLY A 31 5.17 -4.29 19.71
N LEU A 32 5.80 -4.18 18.54
CA LEU A 32 5.71 -3.02 17.64
C LEU A 32 4.39 -3.05 16.88
N ASP A 33 3.81 -1.87 16.66
CA ASP A 33 2.52 -1.76 16.00
C ASP A 33 2.62 -2.08 14.51
N VAL A 34 1.62 -2.82 14.02
CA VAL A 34 1.45 -3.18 12.61
C VAL A 34 -0.02 -2.97 12.25
N VAL A 35 -0.28 -2.33 11.13
CA VAL A 35 -1.62 -2.24 10.55
C VAL A 35 -1.73 -3.33 9.48
N ALA A 36 -2.73 -4.19 9.61
CA ALA A 36 -3.10 -5.19 8.62
C ALA A 36 -4.38 -4.76 7.88
N LEU A 37 -4.32 -4.82 6.56
CA LEU A 37 -5.37 -4.47 5.61
C LEU A 37 -5.79 -5.74 4.89
N HIS A 38 -6.99 -6.23 5.16
CA HIS A 38 -7.54 -7.37 4.44
C HIS A 38 -8.18 -6.90 3.14
N LEU A 39 -7.63 -7.29 1.99
CA LEU A 39 -8.22 -6.96 0.69
C LEU A 39 -9.27 -8.02 0.36
N PRO A 40 -10.58 -7.71 0.26
CA PRO A 40 -11.61 -8.73 0.05
C PRO A 40 -11.46 -9.48 -1.27
N ARG A 41 -10.94 -8.80 -2.29
CA ARG A 41 -10.71 -9.38 -3.61
C ARG A 41 -9.50 -8.74 -4.27
N THR A 42 -8.79 -9.55 -5.04
CA THR A 42 -7.63 -9.10 -5.80
C THR A 42 -7.67 -9.70 -7.20
N LYS A 43 -6.80 -9.23 -8.11
CA LYS A 43 -6.74 -9.78 -9.47
C LYS A 43 -6.46 -11.29 -9.47
N CYS A 44 -5.66 -11.77 -8.51
CA CYS A 44 -5.17 -13.14 -8.47
C CYS A 44 -5.86 -14.01 -7.41
N SER A 45 -6.64 -13.43 -6.50
CA SER A 45 -7.34 -14.15 -5.43
C SER A 45 -8.78 -13.65 -5.29
N ALA A 46 -9.73 -14.58 -5.41
CA ALA A 46 -11.15 -14.31 -5.18
C ALA A 46 -11.51 -14.29 -3.67
N VAL A 47 -10.68 -14.91 -2.83
CA VAL A 47 -10.86 -14.99 -1.37
C VAL A 47 -10.13 -13.83 -0.65
N GLY A 48 -9.53 -12.93 -1.41
CA GLY A 48 -8.77 -11.82 -0.86
C GLY A 48 -7.35 -12.20 -0.44
N GLU A 49 -6.59 -11.20 -0.01
CA GLU A 49 -5.23 -11.34 0.52
C GLU A 49 -4.95 -10.23 1.54
N ASP A 50 -4.13 -10.53 2.55
CA ASP A 50 -3.70 -9.54 3.54
C ASP A 50 -2.51 -8.72 3.04
N MET A 51 -2.51 -7.44 3.40
CA MET A 51 -1.37 -6.54 3.28
C MET A 51 -1.05 -5.96 4.65
N GLN A 52 0.23 -5.74 4.95
CA GLN A 52 0.65 -5.11 6.19
C GLN A 52 1.43 -3.83 5.93
N CYS A 53 1.29 -2.86 6.83
CA CYS A 53 2.16 -1.71 6.94
C CYS A 53 2.57 -1.49 8.40
N ALA A 54 3.85 -1.21 8.60
CA ALA A 54 4.39 -0.80 9.89
C ALA A 54 4.65 0.71 9.88
N PRO A 55 4.53 1.40 11.03
CA PRO A 55 4.98 2.78 11.16
C PRO A 55 6.46 2.89 10.83
N ILE A 56 6.82 3.89 10.02
CA ILE A 56 8.22 4.23 9.70
C ILE A 56 8.46 5.67 10.17
N VAL A 57 9.63 5.97 10.71
CA VAL A 57 10.03 7.33 11.12
C VAL A 57 10.45 8.13 9.87
N HIS A 58 9.50 8.37 8.97
CA HIS A 58 9.71 9.11 7.73
C HIS A 58 8.42 9.86 7.33
N LEU A 59 8.54 10.88 6.47
CA LEU A 59 7.41 11.65 5.90
C LEU A 59 6.36 10.79 5.18
N THR A 60 6.72 9.56 4.83
CA THR A 60 5.88 8.57 4.11
C THR A 60 5.25 7.53 5.06
N ASN A 61 5.11 7.85 6.35
CA ASN A 61 4.49 6.96 7.32
C ASN A 61 3.01 6.69 6.99
N LEU A 62 2.75 5.53 6.40
CA LEU A 62 1.42 5.13 5.94
C LEU A 62 0.39 5.06 7.07
N VAL A 63 0.82 4.65 8.28
CA VAL A 63 -0.07 4.54 9.44
C VAL A 63 -0.51 5.93 9.89
N ALA A 64 0.41 6.89 9.96
CA ALA A 64 0.07 8.27 10.32
C ALA A 64 -0.89 8.91 9.31
N TRP A 65 -0.66 8.71 8.00
CA TRP A 65 -1.56 9.22 6.96
C TRP A 65 -2.95 8.56 6.99
N LEU A 66 -3.02 7.26 7.28
CA LEU A 66 -4.28 6.54 7.45
C LEU A 66 -5.06 7.04 8.68
N ASP A 67 -4.35 7.29 9.78
CA ASP A 67 -4.97 7.79 11.02
C ASP A 67 -5.49 9.21 10.85
N ASN A 68 -4.73 10.07 10.16
CA ASN A 68 -5.21 11.39 9.75
C ASN A 68 -6.44 11.28 8.83
N HIS A 69 -6.45 10.32 7.90
CA HIS A 69 -7.60 10.11 7.02
C HIS A 69 -8.87 9.80 7.80
N PHE A 70 -8.81 8.92 8.80
CA PHE A 70 -9.94 8.63 9.70
C PHE A 70 -10.31 9.79 10.63
N CYS A 71 -9.35 10.62 11.01
CA CYS A 71 -9.61 11.83 11.80
C CYS A 71 -10.40 12.86 11.00
N VAL A 72 -10.02 13.10 9.74
CA VAL A 72 -10.65 14.10 8.87
C VAL A 72 -11.96 13.59 8.27
N ASN A 73 -12.04 12.29 7.94
CA ASN A 73 -13.20 11.69 7.30
C ASN A 73 -13.92 10.75 8.27
N THR A 74 -15.14 11.10 8.63
CA THR A 74 -16.05 10.21 9.36
C THR A 74 -16.53 9.12 8.40
N LEU A 75 -16.14 7.86 8.64
CA LEU A 75 -16.46 6.72 7.79
C LEU A 75 -17.28 5.68 8.56
N ASP A 76 -18.31 5.14 7.92
CA ASP A 76 -18.99 3.94 8.40
C ASP A 76 -18.12 2.69 8.15
N PRO A 77 -18.28 1.60 8.93
CA PRO A 77 -17.47 0.38 8.77
C PRO A 77 -17.51 -0.24 7.37
N ASN A 78 -18.59 0.01 6.63
CA ASN A 78 -18.84 -0.48 5.29
C ASN A 78 -18.62 0.56 4.19
N ASP A 79 -18.17 1.78 4.53
CA ASP A 79 -17.74 2.75 3.53
C ASP A 79 -16.45 2.29 2.85
N HIS A 80 -16.12 2.87 1.70
CA HIS A 80 -14.81 2.63 1.10
C HIS A 80 -13.71 3.19 2.01
N LEU A 81 -12.61 2.46 2.18
CA LEU A 81 -11.54 2.82 3.13
C LEU A 81 -11.01 4.25 2.95
N PHE A 82 -10.90 4.70 1.70
CA PHE A 82 -10.43 6.05 1.35
C PHE A 82 -11.57 6.98 0.90
N ALA A 83 -12.78 6.79 1.40
CA ALA A 83 -13.87 7.70 1.07
C ALA A 83 -13.69 9.08 1.73
N TRP A 84 -14.24 10.12 1.10
CA TRP A 84 -14.28 11.46 1.71
C TRP A 84 -15.62 12.12 1.45
N LYS A 85 -15.90 13.16 2.25
CA LYS A 85 -17.11 13.97 2.11
C LYS A 85 -17.02 14.82 0.84
N HIS A 86 -17.93 14.57 -0.09
CA HIS A 86 -18.10 15.39 -1.28
C HIS A 86 -19.42 16.16 -1.21
N HIS A 87 -19.39 17.46 -1.51
CA HIS A 87 -20.59 18.27 -1.53
C HIS A 87 -21.49 17.84 -2.70
N LYS A 88 -22.78 17.58 -2.45
CA LYS A 88 -23.75 17.52 -3.55
C LYS A 88 -24.10 18.96 -3.95
N GLY A 89 -24.01 19.27 -5.25
CA GLY A 89 -24.45 20.56 -5.76
C GLY A 89 -25.98 20.70 -5.69
N LEU A 90 -26.44 21.92 -5.39
CA LEU A 90 -27.82 22.45 -5.46
C LEU A 90 -28.89 21.94 -4.49
N CYS A 91 -28.58 21.13 -3.48
CA CYS A 91 -29.55 20.88 -2.40
C CYS A 91 -29.35 21.92 -1.29
N SER A 92 -30.42 22.62 -0.88
CA SER A 92 -30.46 23.62 0.20
C SER A 92 -30.17 23.04 1.60
N THR A 93 -29.95 21.73 1.69
CA THR A 93 -29.53 21.01 2.88
C THR A 93 -28.06 20.64 2.71
N PHE A 94 -27.23 20.88 3.73
CA PHE A 94 -25.83 20.41 3.82
C PHE A 94 -25.78 18.86 3.76
N CYS A 95 -25.98 18.29 2.57
CA CYS A 95 -25.96 16.86 2.31
C CYS A 95 -24.61 16.49 1.69
N PHE A 96 -23.72 15.95 2.51
CA PHE A 96 -22.49 15.34 2.05
C PHE A 96 -22.76 13.91 1.57
N LEU A 97 -22.16 13.52 0.44
CA LEU A 97 -22.11 12.12 0.02
C LEU A 97 -20.71 11.59 0.28
N GLN A 98 -20.61 10.40 0.88
CA GLN A 98 -19.35 9.67 0.96
C GLN A 98 -18.97 9.22 -0.44
N ARG A 99 -17.85 9.76 -0.94
CA ARG A 99 -17.36 9.49 -2.28
C ARG A 99 -16.19 8.50 -2.19
N PRO A 100 -16.30 7.27 -2.72
CA PRO A 100 -15.19 6.33 -2.74
C PRO A 100 -14.08 6.82 -3.66
N LEU A 101 -12.82 6.53 -3.30
CA LEU A 101 -11.65 6.90 -4.09
C LEU A 101 -11.64 6.17 -5.44
N MET A 102 -11.72 6.93 -6.52
CA MET A 102 -11.64 6.39 -7.87
C MET A 102 -10.22 6.37 -8.38
N LYS A 103 -9.93 5.38 -9.22
CA LYS A 103 -8.62 5.28 -9.88
C LYS A 103 -8.30 6.54 -10.70
N THR A 104 -9.30 7.09 -11.37
CA THR A 104 -9.16 8.29 -12.22
C THR A 104 -8.75 9.53 -11.41
N GLU A 105 -9.27 9.68 -10.20
CA GLU A 105 -8.94 10.80 -9.32
C GLU A 105 -7.48 10.72 -8.89
N VAL A 106 -7.02 9.53 -8.48
CA VAL A 106 -5.61 9.33 -8.14
C VAL A 106 -4.70 9.59 -9.34
N THR A 107 -5.04 9.07 -10.53
CA THR A 107 -4.21 9.28 -11.72
C THR A 107 -4.19 10.74 -12.18
N ASN A 108 -5.31 11.45 -12.08
CA ASN A 108 -5.37 12.87 -12.42
C ASN A 108 -4.54 13.69 -11.43
N GLN A 109 -4.69 13.44 -10.13
CA GLN A 109 -3.91 14.13 -9.11
C GLN A 109 -2.40 13.92 -9.29
N ILE A 110 -1.97 12.69 -9.60
CA ILE A 110 -0.56 12.40 -9.90
C ILE A 110 -0.11 13.18 -11.13
N LYS A 111 -0.89 13.17 -12.20
CA LYS A 111 -0.58 13.88 -13.45
C LYS A 111 -0.44 15.39 -13.22
N ASP A 112 -1.34 15.97 -12.43
CA ASP A 112 -1.35 17.40 -12.11
C ASP A 112 -0.09 17.77 -11.32
N ILE A 113 0.25 17.00 -10.28
CA ILE A 113 1.48 17.18 -9.50
C ILE A 113 2.72 17.03 -10.40
N THR A 114 2.82 15.96 -11.19
CA THR A 114 3.98 15.77 -12.07
C THR A 114 4.13 16.91 -13.08
N SER A 115 3.02 17.41 -13.62
CA SER A 115 3.03 18.54 -14.55
C SER A 115 3.49 19.83 -13.86
N GLN A 116 2.99 20.08 -12.64
CA GLN A 116 3.37 21.25 -11.84
C GLN A 116 4.88 21.31 -11.54
N PHE A 117 5.51 20.16 -11.32
CA PHE A 117 6.93 20.05 -10.99
C PHE A 117 7.82 19.68 -12.19
N ASN A 118 7.29 19.68 -13.43
CA ASN A 118 8.01 19.25 -14.64
C ASN A 118 8.63 17.84 -14.54
N LEU A 119 7.96 16.95 -13.82
CA LEU A 119 8.35 15.55 -13.69
C LEU A 119 7.72 14.69 -14.79
N PRO A 120 8.36 13.58 -15.19
CA PRO A 120 7.76 12.63 -16.13
C PRO A 120 6.43 12.07 -15.62
N ASP A 121 5.50 11.82 -16.56
CA ASP A 121 4.21 11.20 -16.25
C ASP A 121 4.40 9.82 -15.59
N LEU A 122 3.87 9.68 -14.38
CA LEU A 122 3.95 8.45 -13.58
C LEU A 122 2.75 7.55 -13.87
N LYS A 123 2.93 6.60 -14.79
CA LYS A 123 1.91 5.58 -15.07
C LYS A 123 1.80 4.57 -13.92
N GLY A 124 0.62 3.94 -13.79
CA GLY A 124 0.35 2.98 -12.72
C GLY A 124 1.34 1.80 -12.62
N HIS A 125 1.87 1.32 -13.75
CA HIS A 125 2.93 0.30 -13.73
C HIS A 125 4.25 0.84 -13.15
N SER A 126 4.59 2.08 -13.48
CA SER A 126 5.77 2.78 -12.95
C SER A 126 5.70 2.96 -11.44
N LEU A 127 4.51 3.16 -10.86
CA LEU A 127 4.34 3.24 -9.40
C LEU A 127 4.72 1.94 -8.70
N ARG A 128 4.28 0.79 -9.23
CA ARG A 128 4.61 -0.53 -8.65
C ARG A 128 6.12 -0.80 -8.76
N ILE A 129 6.71 -0.53 -9.92
CA ILE A 129 8.16 -0.67 -10.14
C ILE A 129 8.95 0.27 -9.20
N GLY A 130 8.57 1.54 -9.15
CA GLY A 130 9.23 2.55 -8.32
C GLY A 130 9.20 2.20 -6.84
N GLY A 131 8.07 1.73 -6.33
CA GLY A 131 7.95 1.26 -4.95
C GLY A 131 8.86 0.06 -4.66
N THR A 132 8.92 -0.91 -5.57
CA THR A 132 9.83 -2.07 -5.47
C THR A 132 11.28 -1.63 -5.34
N LEU A 133 11.72 -0.77 -6.27
CA LEU A 133 13.07 -0.25 -6.29
C LEU A 133 13.38 0.57 -5.04
N HIS A 134 12.43 1.37 -4.56
CA HIS A 134 12.57 2.14 -3.33
C HIS A 134 12.89 1.24 -2.12
N TYR A 135 12.10 0.19 -1.87
CA TYR A 135 12.34 -0.72 -0.75
C TYR A 135 13.66 -1.48 -0.88
N LEU A 136 14.01 -1.93 -2.09
CA LEU A 136 15.28 -2.61 -2.33
C LEU A 136 16.49 -1.69 -2.07
N LEU A 137 16.42 -0.41 -2.46
CA LEU A 137 17.47 0.57 -2.19
C LEU A 137 17.57 0.93 -0.70
N GLN A 138 16.50 0.74 0.07
CA GLN A 138 16.50 0.84 1.54
C GLN A 138 17.00 -0.44 2.23
N GLY A 139 17.52 -1.41 1.47
CA GLY A 139 18.08 -2.67 2.01
C GLY A 139 17.03 -3.70 2.40
N THR A 140 15.76 -3.52 1.99
CA THR A 140 14.73 -4.54 2.23
C THR A 140 15.08 -5.82 1.45
N PRO A 141 15.07 -7.01 2.09
CA PRO A 141 15.37 -8.27 1.41
C PRO A 141 14.44 -8.55 0.20
N PHE A 142 14.97 -9.26 -0.80
CA PHE A 142 14.26 -9.57 -2.04
C PHE A 142 12.99 -10.37 -1.81
N ASP A 143 13.03 -11.37 -0.93
CA ASP A 143 11.90 -12.20 -0.52
C ASP A 143 10.83 -11.38 0.22
N VAL A 144 11.24 -10.44 1.06
CA VAL A 144 10.33 -9.51 1.75
C VAL A 144 9.65 -8.60 0.75
N VAL A 145 10.40 -7.96 -0.17
CA VAL A 145 9.82 -7.14 -1.24
C VAL A 145 8.91 -7.97 -2.13
N LYS A 146 9.30 -9.21 -2.47
CA LYS A 146 8.48 -10.14 -3.25
C LYS A 146 7.13 -10.41 -2.57
N THR A 147 7.17 -10.62 -1.26
CA THR A 147 6.00 -10.85 -0.41
C THR A 147 5.12 -9.60 -0.32
N MET A 148 5.69 -8.44 -0.05
CA MET A 148 4.98 -7.15 -0.01
C MET A 148 4.28 -6.83 -1.33
N GLY A 149 4.94 -7.11 -2.45
CA GLY A 149 4.38 -6.91 -3.78
C GLY A 149 3.52 -8.07 -4.28
N ARG A 150 3.30 -9.11 -3.47
CA ARG A 150 2.40 -10.24 -3.72
C ARG A 150 2.69 -10.92 -5.07
N TRP A 151 3.98 -11.12 -5.38
CA TRP A 151 4.37 -11.83 -6.61
C TRP A 151 4.48 -13.34 -6.34
N SER A 152 3.75 -14.13 -7.13
CA SER A 152 3.84 -15.59 -7.09
C SER A 152 5.14 -16.14 -7.68
N GLY A 153 5.83 -15.37 -8.54
CA GLY A 153 7.07 -15.79 -9.21
C GLY A 153 8.14 -14.71 -9.25
N GLU A 154 9.23 -14.99 -9.96
CA GLU A 154 10.41 -14.11 -10.05
C GLU A 154 10.27 -12.96 -11.05
N SER A 155 9.06 -12.68 -11.54
CA SER A 155 8.84 -11.62 -12.52
C SER A 155 9.24 -10.23 -12.01
N PHE A 156 9.33 -10.04 -10.70
CA PHE A 156 9.80 -8.80 -10.09
C PHE A 156 11.30 -8.54 -10.36
N THR A 157 12.08 -9.57 -10.64
CA THR A 157 13.53 -9.46 -10.92
C THR A 157 13.80 -8.69 -12.22
N LEU A 158 12.86 -8.71 -13.17
CA LEU A 158 12.93 -7.94 -14.42
C LEU A 158 12.98 -6.42 -14.18
N TYR A 159 12.62 -5.98 -12.96
CA TYR A 159 12.55 -4.57 -12.60
C TYR A 159 13.81 -4.06 -11.88
N LEU A 160 14.82 -4.91 -11.70
CA LEU A 160 16.08 -4.60 -11.01
C LEU A 160 17.05 -3.78 -11.87
N ARG A 161 16.61 -2.68 -12.50
CA ARG A 161 17.44 -1.88 -13.43
C ARG A 161 18.64 -1.17 -12.78
N ARG A 162 18.82 -1.26 -11.46
CA ARG A 162 19.94 -0.66 -10.70
C ARG A 162 20.67 -1.71 -9.85
N HIS A 163 21.03 -2.84 -10.43
CA HIS A 163 21.69 -3.96 -9.73
C HIS A 163 22.86 -3.54 -8.84
N VAL A 164 23.75 -2.64 -9.29
CA VAL A 164 24.93 -2.22 -8.51
C VAL A 164 24.54 -1.60 -7.17
N LEU A 165 23.59 -0.67 -7.15
CA LEU A 165 23.17 0.01 -5.91
C LEU A 165 22.34 -0.91 -5.01
N ILE A 166 21.54 -1.79 -5.60
CA ILE A 166 20.71 -2.75 -4.85
C ILE A 166 21.59 -3.82 -4.19
N LEU A 167 22.66 -4.27 -4.86
CA LEU A 167 23.54 -5.33 -4.37
C LEU A 167 24.65 -4.81 -3.45
N ALA A 168 25.05 -3.54 -3.55
CA ALA A 168 26.13 -2.98 -2.73
C ALA A 168 25.99 -3.25 -1.21
N PRO A 169 24.81 -3.10 -0.58
CA PRO A 169 24.62 -3.43 0.84
C PRO A 169 24.87 -4.91 1.18
N TYR A 170 24.73 -5.82 0.21
CA TYR A 170 24.95 -7.25 0.38
C TYR A 170 26.40 -7.68 0.09
N LEU A 171 27.17 -6.82 -0.60
CA LEU A 171 28.55 -7.09 -1.02
C LEU A 171 29.58 -6.44 -0.08
N HIS A 172 29.21 -5.40 0.67
CA HIS A 172 30.05 -4.90 1.76
C HIS A 172 30.11 -5.94 2.89
N GLU A 173 31.29 -6.11 3.51
CA GLU A 173 31.44 -6.93 4.72
C GLU A 173 30.38 -6.51 5.74
N ARG A 174 29.55 -7.47 6.18
CA ARG A 174 28.48 -7.23 7.14
C ARG A 174 29.07 -6.90 8.51
N THR A 175 29.47 -5.65 8.74
CA THR A 175 29.54 -5.12 10.09
C THR A 175 28.17 -4.57 10.45
N ASP A 176 27.26 -5.45 10.86
CA ASP A 176 26.27 -5.22 11.93
C ASP A 176 25.14 -6.26 11.91
N MET A 177 25.12 -7.07 12.98
CA MET A 177 24.06 -7.66 13.81
C MET A 177 22.58 -7.82 13.34
N ALA A 178 22.15 -7.31 12.18
CA ALA A 178 20.78 -7.48 11.66
C ALA A 178 20.59 -8.79 10.86
N ALA A 179 21.70 -9.41 10.45
CA ALA A 179 21.74 -10.63 9.65
C ALA A 179 21.13 -11.86 10.33
N GLU A 180 21.29 -12.00 11.65
CA GLU A 180 20.92 -13.22 12.40
C GLU A 180 19.44 -13.27 12.81
N GLN A 181 18.71 -12.15 12.81
CA GLN A 181 17.32 -12.14 13.24
C GLN A 181 16.34 -12.64 12.16
N LEU A 182 16.67 -12.52 10.87
CA LEU A 182 15.75 -12.95 9.80
C LEU A 182 15.78 -14.48 9.58
N THR A 183 16.93 -15.13 9.85
CA THR A 183 17.09 -16.58 9.62
C THR A 183 16.35 -17.43 10.67
N ARG A 184 15.99 -16.86 11.83
CA ARG A 184 15.28 -17.59 12.91
C ARG A 184 13.76 -17.63 12.79
N SER A 185 13.14 -16.90 11.85
CA SER A 185 11.68 -16.76 11.79
C SER A 185 11.02 -17.43 10.56
N ILE A 186 11.77 -18.05 9.66
CA ILE A 186 11.24 -18.59 8.39
C ILE A 186 11.02 -20.12 8.41
N MET A 187 11.24 -20.81 9.52
CA MET A 187 10.91 -22.25 9.60
C MET A 187 10.16 -22.63 10.87
N LEU A 188 8.84 -22.85 10.73
CA LEU A 188 8.23 -24.03 11.31
C LEU A 188 7.48 -24.77 10.18
N PRO A 189 7.71 -26.08 9.99
CA PRO A 189 6.95 -26.87 9.04
C PRO A 189 5.49 -26.93 9.50
N VAL A 190 4.56 -26.71 8.58
CA VAL A 190 3.18 -27.12 8.75
C VAL A 190 3.16 -28.64 8.64
N HIS A 191 2.91 -29.33 9.76
CA HIS A 191 2.53 -30.74 9.77
C HIS A 191 1.08 -30.89 9.33
#